data_AF-A0A2S8F5T4-F1
#
_entry.id   AF-A0A2S8F5T4-F1
#
_cell.length_a   1.000
_cell.length_b   1.000
_cell.length_c   1.000
_cell.angle_alpha   90.00
_cell.angle_beta   90.00
_cell.angle_gamma   90.00
#
_symmetry.space_group_name_H-M   'P 1'
#
loop_
_entity.id
_entity.type
_entity.pdbx_description
1 polymer ?
#
loop_
_entity_poly.entity_id
_entity_poly.type
_entity_poly.pdbx_seq_one_letter_code
_entity_poly.pdbx_strand_id
1 'polypeptide(L)'
;MVQFRKSKRRAVSLLEIIIGLPIVLILLFAVVQFGLLQSNQQTLKQASRAGALVAANMEIDGTEVVPDAEIVNAIDQVLIQGGILSSGESIATVGDVQLNYAVYDPTIPDPISDEIDLNGGCDPPPTTYPNYHYVQVTVCIPATRLAPNAMACFGVDFSGRDAIMTSLFRHERSRINPIVVNP
;
A
#
# COMPACT_ATOMS: atom_id res chain seq x y z
N MET A 1 2.03 66.92 23.67
CA MET A 1 0.77 66.49 23.03
C MET A 1 1.09 65.54 21.88
N VAL A 2 0.78 64.25 22.09
CA VAL A 2 0.49 63.17 21.11
C VAL A 2 1.25 63.12 19.77
N GLN A 3 2.21 62.20 19.65
CA GLN A 3 2.66 61.65 18.36
C GLN A 3 2.77 60.11 18.29
N PHE A 4 2.13 59.34 19.19
CA PHE A 4 2.19 57.87 19.16
C PHE A 4 1.11 57.16 18.31
N ARG A 5 0.28 57.87 17.55
CA ARG A 5 -0.88 57.26 16.86
C ARG A 5 -0.56 56.57 15.51
N LYS A 6 0.53 56.88 14.81
CA LYS A 6 0.87 56.23 13.52
C LYS A 6 1.56 54.85 13.68
N SER A 7 2.24 54.60 14.80
CA SER A 7 2.97 53.34 15.05
C SER A 7 2.05 52.13 15.27
N LYS A 8 0.89 52.33 15.91
CA LYS A 8 -0.05 51.23 16.24
C LYS A 8 -0.53 50.43 15.03
N ARG A 9 -0.71 51.06 13.86
CA ARG A 9 -1.17 50.36 12.65
C ARG A 9 -0.10 49.43 12.07
N ARG A 10 1.19 49.81 12.17
CA ARG A 10 2.30 48.98 11.68
C ARG A 10 2.54 47.76 12.58
N ALA A 11 2.38 47.92 13.90
CA ALA A 11 2.50 46.83 14.85
C ALA A 11 1.43 45.75 14.64
N VAL A 12 0.20 46.14 14.30
CA VAL A 12 -0.89 45.20 14.00
C VAL A 12 -0.62 44.40 12.73
N SER A 13 -0.15 45.03 11.64
CA SER A 13 0.18 44.30 10.40
C SER A 13 1.35 43.32 10.59
N LEU A 14 2.34 43.67 11.41
CA LEU A 14 3.43 42.73 11.74
C LEU A 14 2.93 41.54 12.56
N LEU A 15 2.06 41.79 13.55
CA LEU A 15 1.47 40.73 14.37
C LEU A 15 0.60 39.78 13.54
N GLU A 16 -0.16 40.33 12.59
CA GLU A 16 -0.95 39.56 11.64
C GLU A 16 -0.08 38.66 10.76
N ILE A 17 1.07 39.17 10.26
CA ILE A 17 2.02 38.36 9.47
C ILE A 17 2.70 37.30 10.34
N ILE A 18 3.11 37.64 11.57
CA ILE A 18 3.79 36.71 12.48
C ILE A 18 2.88 35.53 12.84
N ILE A 19 1.57 35.78 12.98
CA ILE A 19 0.58 34.73 13.28
C ILE A 19 0.12 34.02 12.00
N GLY A 20 -0.05 34.74 10.89
CA GLY A 20 -0.55 34.18 9.63
C GLY A 20 0.47 33.31 8.90
N LEU A 21 1.75 33.69 8.90
CA LEU A 21 2.81 32.96 8.21
C LEU A 21 2.96 31.49 8.65
N PRO A 22 2.99 31.13 9.94
CA PRO A 22 3.08 29.73 10.34
C PRO A 22 1.85 28.91 9.93
N ILE A 23 0.65 29.52 9.94
CA ILE A 23 -0.58 28.84 9.49
C ILE A 23 -0.49 28.52 8.00
N VAL A 24 -0.04 29.47 7.19
CA VAL A 24 0.15 29.26 5.74
C VAL A 24 1.22 28.21 5.45
N LEU A 25 2.33 28.21 6.22
CA LEU A 25 3.38 27.19 6.07
C LEU A 25 2.89 25.79 6.41
N ILE A 26 2.13 25.63 7.51
CA ILE A 26 1.55 24.33 7.88
C ILE A 26 0.61 23.83 6.77
N LEU A 27 -0.24 24.71 6.24
CA LEU A 27 -1.15 24.35 5.15
C LEU A 27 -0.38 23.93 3.89
N LEU A 28 0.69 24.65 3.54
CA LEU A 28 1.53 24.30 2.40
C LEU A 28 2.17 22.92 2.57
N PHE A 29 2.77 22.65 3.74
CA PHE A 29 3.34 21.33 4.02
C PHE A 29 2.28 20.21 3.98
N ALA A 30 1.09 20.47 4.53
CA ALA A 30 -0.01 19.52 4.49
C ALA A 30 -0.41 19.19 3.04
N VAL A 31 -0.62 20.20 2.21
CA VAL A 31 -1.00 20.01 0.79
C VAL A 31 0.06 19.20 0.04
N VAL A 32 1.34 19.51 0.22
CA VAL A 32 2.43 18.79 -0.45
C VAL A 32 2.53 17.35 0.06
N GLN A 33 2.53 17.14 1.38
CA GLN A 33 2.67 15.81 1.98
C GLN A 33 1.49 14.90 1.62
N PHE A 34 0.25 15.37 1.75
CA PHE A 34 -0.93 14.59 1.37
C PHE A 34 -1.06 14.40 -0.14
N GLY A 35 -0.61 15.38 -0.95
CA GLY A 35 -0.56 15.26 -2.40
C GLY A 35 0.37 14.13 -2.85
N LEU A 36 1.58 14.07 -2.28
CA LEU A 36 2.52 12.98 -2.54
C LEU A 36 1.98 11.62 -2.05
N LEU A 37 1.39 11.58 -0.85
CA LEU A 37 0.78 10.38 -0.31
C LEU A 37 -0.30 9.82 -1.25
N GLN A 38 -1.23 10.68 -1.70
CA GLN A 38 -2.30 10.31 -2.61
C GLN A 38 -1.76 9.82 -3.97
N SER A 39 -0.75 10.51 -4.52
CA SER A 39 -0.10 10.11 -5.77
C SER A 39 0.54 8.72 -5.63
N ASN A 40 1.31 8.49 -4.57
CA ASN A 40 2.04 7.24 -4.37
C ASN A 40 1.12 6.07 -3.99
N GLN A 41 -0.03 6.32 -3.36
CA GLN A 41 -1.07 5.31 -3.17
C GLN A 41 -1.64 4.80 -4.49
N GLN A 42 -1.71 5.63 -5.53
CA GLN A 42 -2.14 5.17 -6.86
C GLN A 42 -1.11 4.22 -7.48
N THR A 43 0.18 4.53 -7.36
CA THR A 43 1.27 3.63 -7.75
C THR A 43 1.20 2.31 -6.98
N LEU A 44 1.01 2.36 -5.66
CA LEU A 44 0.88 1.17 -4.82
C LEU A 44 -0.31 0.29 -5.25
N LYS A 45 -1.44 0.92 -5.61
CA LYS A 45 -2.59 0.22 -6.21
C LYS A 45 -2.24 -0.46 -7.53
N GLN A 46 -1.48 0.19 -8.39
CA GLN A 46 -1.03 -0.42 -9.64
C GLN A 46 -0.06 -1.58 -9.38
N ALA A 47 0.83 -1.44 -8.39
CA ALA A 47 1.80 -2.47 -8.03
C ALA A 47 1.12 -3.74 -7.49
N SER A 48 0.21 -3.61 -6.52
CA SER A 48 -0.58 -4.75 -6.03
C SER A 48 -1.37 -5.44 -7.14
N ARG A 49 -1.92 -4.66 -8.08
CA ARG A 49 -2.63 -5.20 -9.26
C ARG A 49 -1.70 -5.94 -10.21
N ALA A 50 -0.49 -5.44 -10.46
CA ALA A 50 0.49 -6.13 -11.28
C ALA A 50 0.92 -7.46 -10.66
N GLY A 51 1.20 -7.47 -9.35
CA GLY A 51 1.48 -8.69 -8.60
C GLY A 51 0.34 -9.71 -8.68
N ALA A 52 -0.90 -9.26 -8.45
CA ALA A 52 -2.07 -10.12 -8.52
C ALA A 52 -2.33 -10.68 -9.93
N LEU A 53 -2.05 -9.91 -10.99
CA LEU A 53 -2.16 -10.37 -12.38
C LEU A 53 -1.15 -11.47 -12.70
N VAL A 54 0.08 -11.33 -12.22
CA VAL A 54 1.13 -12.33 -12.41
C VAL A 54 0.79 -13.59 -11.62
N ALA A 55 0.42 -13.45 -10.35
CA ALA A 55 0.02 -14.56 -9.50
C ALA A 55 -1.24 -15.30 -10.03
N ALA A 56 -2.18 -14.59 -10.64
CA ALA A 56 -3.36 -15.21 -11.28
C ALA A 56 -3.02 -16.15 -12.46
N ASN A 57 -1.87 -15.94 -13.09
CA ASN A 57 -1.39 -16.71 -14.24
C ASN A 57 -0.37 -17.80 -13.88
N MET A 58 0.05 -17.86 -12.62
CA MET A 58 1.01 -18.85 -12.12
C MET A 58 0.31 -20.15 -11.74
N GLU A 59 1.08 -21.23 -11.70
CA GLU A 59 0.62 -22.49 -11.11
C GLU A 59 1.03 -22.46 -9.65
N ILE A 60 0.09 -22.11 -8.76
CA ILE A 60 0.34 -22.02 -7.32
C ILE A 60 0.19 -23.43 -6.75
N ASP A 61 1.31 -24.06 -6.40
CA ASP A 61 1.28 -25.26 -5.57
C ASP A 61 1.04 -24.78 -4.13
N GLY A 62 -0.11 -25.13 -3.56
CA GLY A 62 -0.64 -24.48 -2.36
C GLY A 62 0.22 -24.57 -1.09
N THR A 63 1.38 -25.20 -1.19
CA THR A 63 2.38 -25.33 -0.15
C THR A 63 3.35 -24.15 -0.04
N GLU A 64 3.35 -23.20 -0.99
CA GLU A 64 4.32 -22.10 -1.01
C GLU A 64 3.93 -20.95 -0.08
N VAL A 65 4.68 -20.82 1.02
CA VAL A 65 4.50 -19.79 2.07
C VAL A 65 5.10 -18.43 1.68
N VAL A 66 5.94 -18.38 0.63
CA VAL A 66 6.67 -17.17 0.23
C VAL A 66 6.25 -16.79 -1.20
N PRO A 67 5.94 -15.51 -1.49
CA PRO A 67 5.63 -15.08 -2.84
C PRO A 67 6.77 -15.40 -3.80
N ASP A 68 6.43 -15.97 -4.94
CA ASP A 68 7.38 -16.23 -6.03
C ASP A 68 8.16 -14.97 -6.42
N ALA A 69 9.43 -15.16 -6.78
CA ALA A 69 10.33 -14.08 -7.21
C ALA A 69 9.77 -13.29 -8.41
N GLU A 70 8.96 -13.94 -9.24
CA GLU A 70 8.29 -13.31 -10.38
C GLU A 70 7.17 -12.34 -9.94
N ILE A 71 6.41 -12.66 -8.89
CA ILE A 71 5.39 -11.76 -8.32
C ILE A 71 6.06 -10.52 -7.73
N VAL A 72 7.14 -10.73 -6.96
CA VAL A 72 7.93 -9.66 -6.34
C VAL A 72 8.53 -8.74 -7.40
N ASN A 73 9.11 -9.30 -8.47
CA ASN A 73 9.70 -8.51 -9.56
C ASN A 73 8.64 -7.66 -10.30
N ALA A 74 7.44 -8.19 -10.53
CA ALA A 74 6.36 -7.43 -11.14
C ALA A 74 5.90 -6.24 -10.27
N ILE A 75 5.86 -6.43 -8.94
CA ILE A 75 5.57 -5.37 -7.98
C ILE A 75 6.70 -4.33 -7.98
N ASP A 76 7.95 -4.78 -7.88
CA ASP A 76 9.16 -3.92 -7.86
C ASP A 76 9.25 -3.06 -9.12
N GLN A 77 8.97 -3.62 -10.29
CA GLN A 77 8.99 -2.87 -11.55
C GLN A 77 8.03 -1.67 -11.52
N VAL A 78 6.82 -1.84 -10.97
CA VAL A 78 5.84 -0.74 -10.86
C VAL A 78 6.26 0.27 -9.79
N LEU A 79 6.77 -0.21 -8.65
CA LEU A 79 7.20 0.67 -7.56
C LEU A 79 8.44 1.51 -7.92
N ILE A 80 9.38 0.94 -8.69
CA ILE A 80 10.55 1.65 -9.23
C ILE A 80 10.10 2.69 -10.26
N GLN A 81 9.17 2.34 -11.16
CA GLN A 81 8.62 3.30 -12.13
C GLN A 81 7.90 4.48 -11.47
N GLY A 82 7.21 4.22 -10.35
CA GLY A 82 6.56 5.27 -9.57
C GLY A 82 7.49 6.02 -8.62
N GLY A 83 8.79 5.70 -8.60
CA GLY A 83 9.79 6.38 -7.75
C GLY A 83 9.64 6.13 -6.25
N ILE A 84 8.90 5.09 -5.85
CA ILE A 84 8.76 4.69 -4.43
C ILE A 84 9.97 3.88 -3.99
N LEU A 85 10.50 3.03 -4.88
CA LEU A 85 11.72 2.26 -4.68
C LEU A 85 12.84 2.77 -5.57
N SER A 86 14.07 2.71 -5.06
CA SER A 86 15.28 3.02 -5.84
C SER A 86 15.69 1.84 -6.72
N SER A 87 16.44 2.10 -7.79
CA SER A 87 17.00 1.02 -8.63
C SER A 87 17.98 0.16 -7.81
N GLY A 88 17.54 -1.02 -7.37
CA GLY A 88 18.32 -1.93 -6.51
C GLY A 88 17.72 -2.16 -5.13
N GLU A 89 16.65 -1.44 -4.76
CA GLU A 89 15.77 -1.82 -3.65
C GLU A 89 14.69 -2.79 -4.15
N SER A 90 14.22 -3.67 -3.27
CA SER A 90 13.10 -4.57 -3.53
C SER A 90 12.07 -4.41 -2.41
N ILE A 91 10.80 -4.66 -2.73
CA ILE A 91 9.72 -4.67 -1.76
C ILE A 91 9.98 -5.63 -0.59
N ALA A 92 10.67 -6.75 -0.84
CA ALA A 92 11.04 -7.72 0.18
C ALA A 92 12.00 -7.18 1.26
N THR A 93 12.71 -6.06 0.99
CA THR A 93 13.63 -5.45 1.97
C THR A 93 13.04 -4.21 2.64
N VAL A 94 12.07 -3.55 2.00
CA VAL A 94 11.52 -2.26 2.44
C VAL A 94 10.14 -2.41 3.08
N GLY A 95 9.39 -3.43 2.69
CA GLY A 95 8.03 -3.69 3.15
C GLY A 95 7.74 -5.18 3.16
N ASP A 96 6.47 -5.51 2.96
CA ASP A 96 6.00 -6.89 2.97
C ASP A 96 5.00 -7.13 1.84
N VAL A 97 4.94 -8.37 1.36
CA VAL A 97 4.01 -8.82 0.34
C VAL A 97 3.38 -10.11 0.82
N GLN A 98 2.06 -10.08 1.00
CA GLN A 98 1.27 -11.25 1.36
C GLN A 98 0.49 -11.73 0.16
N LEU A 99 0.58 -13.03 -0.09
CA LEU A 99 -0.20 -13.75 -1.09
C LEU A 99 -1.23 -14.61 -0.35
N ASN A 100 -2.50 -14.41 -0.65
CA ASN A 100 -3.58 -15.25 -0.14
C ASN A 100 -4.36 -15.79 -1.35
N TYR A 101 -4.59 -17.08 -1.41
CA TYR A 101 -5.24 -17.71 -2.55
C TYR A 101 -6.23 -18.77 -2.05
N ALA A 102 -7.31 -18.98 -2.80
CA ALA A 102 -8.23 -20.06 -2.52
C ALA A 102 -8.34 -20.96 -3.73
N VAL A 103 -7.96 -22.21 -3.56
CA VAL A 103 -8.24 -23.27 -4.54
C VAL A 103 -9.49 -23.99 -4.07
N TYR A 104 -10.58 -23.83 -4.81
CA TYR A 104 -11.81 -24.59 -4.57
C TYR A 104 -11.61 -26.05 -5.01
N ASP A 105 -11.48 -26.96 -4.05
CA ASP A 105 -11.54 -28.39 -4.31
C ASP A 105 -12.99 -28.87 -4.10
N PRO A 106 -13.71 -29.32 -5.13
CA PRO A 106 -15.09 -29.81 -4.98
C PRO A 106 -15.20 -31.08 -4.11
N THR A 107 -14.07 -31.73 -3.78
CA THR A 107 -14.03 -32.90 -2.90
C THR A 107 -13.89 -32.54 -1.41
N ILE A 108 -13.57 -31.28 -1.09
CA ILE A 108 -13.45 -30.78 0.27
C ILE A 108 -14.56 -29.73 0.48
N PRO A 109 -15.55 -29.98 1.36
CA PRO A 109 -16.71 -29.11 1.53
C PRO A 109 -16.37 -27.72 2.09
N ASP A 110 -15.18 -27.56 2.66
CA ASP A 110 -14.65 -26.27 3.11
C ASP A 110 -13.54 -25.84 2.14
N PRO A 111 -13.56 -24.60 1.62
CA PRO A 111 -12.45 -24.10 0.82
C PRO A 111 -11.18 -24.16 1.68
N ILE A 112 -10.11 -24.74 1.14
CA ILE A 112 -8.77 -24.57 1.71
C ILE A 112 -8.44 -23.09 1.51
N SER A 113 -8.78 -22.27 2.50
CA SER A 113 -8.23 -20.93 2.65
C SER A 113 -6.94 -21.11 3.43
N ASP A 114 -5.85 -21.39 2.72
CA ASP A 114 -4.53 -21.23 3.31
C ASP A 114 -4.27 -19.73 3.38
N GLU A 115 -4.72 -19.13 4.47
CA GLU A 115 -4.29 -17.81 4.88
C GLU A 115 -2.79 -17.95 5.23
N ILE A 116 -1.94 -17.59 4.27
CA ILE A 116 -0.51 -17.52 4.50
C ILE A 116 -0.27 -16.32 5.42
N ASP A 117 -0.35 -16.58 6.72
CA ASP A 117 -0.15 -15.60 7.78
C ASP A 117 1.36 -15.37 7.96
N LEU A 118 1.93 -14.52 7.10
CA LEU A 118 3.24 -13.96 7.35
C LEU A 118 3.04 -12.93 8.46
N ASN A 119 3.54 -13.22 9.67
CA ASN A 119 3.46 -12.44 10.92
C ASN A 119 4.01 -10.99 10.84
N GLY A 120 3.91 -10.30 9.71
CA GLY A 120 4.46 -8.98 9.40
C GLY A 120 3.48 -7.82 9.58
N GLY A 121 2.23 -8.06 9.98
CA GLY A 121 1.22 -6.98 10.13
C GLY A 121 0.69 -6.44 8.80
N CYS A 122 0.86 -7.22 7.72
CA CYS A 122 0.41 -6.90 6.36
C CYS A 122 -0.96 -7.52 6.04
N ASP A 123 -1.76 -7.79 7.06
CA ASP A 123 -2.98 -8.59 6.91
C ASP A 123 -3.97 -7.91 5.97
N PRO A 124 -4.54 -8.66 4.98
CA PRO A 124 -5.59 -8.12 4.14
C PRO A 124 -6.78 -7.67 4.99
N PRO A 125 -7.51 -6.62 4.56
CA PRO A 125 -8.76 -6.29 5.22
C PRO A 125 -9.73 -7.49 5.12
N PRO A 126 -10.53 -7.76 6.17
CA PRO A 126 -11.50 -8.85 6.14
C PRO A 126 -12.55 -8.55 5.06
N THR A 127 -12.51 -9.29 3.96
CA THR A 127 -13.47 -9.16 2.86
C THR A 127 -14.23 -10.47 2.68
N THR A 128 -15.49 -10.37 2.26
CA THR A 128 -16.24 -11.56 1.84
C THR A 128 -15.62 -12.08 0.55
N TYR A 129 -15.01 -13.25 0.63
CA TYR A 129 -14.36 -13.87 -0.52
C TYR A 129 -15.39 -14.45 -1.50
N PRO A 130 -15.12 -14.35 -2.80
CA PRO A 130 -15.95 -15.00 -3.80
C PRO A 130 -15.82 -16.53 -3.74
N ASN A 131 -16.91 -17.24 -4.06
CA ASN A 131 -16.96 -18.70 -4.12
C ASN A 131 -16.42 -19.24 -5.47
N TYR A 132 -15.20 -18.85 -5.84
CA TYR A 132 -14.48 -19.33 -7.02
C TYR A 132 -12.97 -19.18 -6.79
N HIS A 133 -12.13 -19.82 -7.61
CA HIS A 133 -10.68 -19.71 -7.49
C HIS A 133 -10.20 -18.26 -7.64
N TYR A 134 -9.57 -17.73 -6.60
CA TYR A 134 -9.04 -16.36 -6.58
C TYR A 134 -7.63 -16.31 -6.04
N VAL A 135 -6.95 -15.24 -6.39
CA VAL A 135 -5.66 -14.84 -5.84
C VAL A 135 -5.79 -13.40 -5.33
N GLN A 136 -5.37 -13.17 -4.11
CA GLN A 136 -5.33 -11.90 -3.41
C GLN A 136 -3.88 -11.57 -3.12
N VAL A 137 -3.41 -10.41 -3.58
CA VAL A 137 -2.08 -9.90 -3.25
C VAL A 137 -2.24 -8.63 -2.44
N THR A 138 -1.64 -8.63 -1.26
CA THR A 138 -1.55 -7.45 -0.39
C THR A 138 -0.12 -6.97 -0.37
N VAL A 139 0.08 -5.68 -0.64
CA VAL A 139 1.38 -5.03 -0.59
C VAL A 139 1.36 -4.01 0.54
N CYS A 140 2.35 -4.08 1.42
CA CYS A 140 2.53 -3.19 2.55
C CYS A 140 3.84 -2.44 2.43
N ILE A 141 3.76 -1.11 2.51
CA ILE A 141 4.93 -0.23 2.48
C ILE A 141 4.81 0.79 3.61
N PRO A 142 5.90 1.11 4.32
CA PRO A 142 5.91 2.18 5.30
C PRO A 142 5.41 3.50 4.70
N ALA A 143 4.47 4.16 5.39
CA ALA A 143 3.87 5.42 4.93
C ALA A 143 4.92 6.54 4.75
N THR A 144 6.05 6.44 5.45
CA THR A 144 7.22 7.33 5.32
C THR A 144 7.92 7.23 3.96
N ARG A 145 7.75 6.12 3.23
CA ARG A 145 8.21 5.96 1.84
C ARG A 145 7.23 6.58 0.83
N LEU A 146 5.95 6.65 1.17
CA LEU A 146 4.95 7.27 0.30
C LEU A 146 4.94 8.80 0.40
N ALA A 147 5.25 9.36 1.56
CA ALA A 147 5.35 10.80 1.72
C ALA A 147 6.34 11.16 2.83
N PRO A 148 7.07 12.28 2.70
CA PRO A 148 7.96 12.74 3.74
C PRO A 148 7.18 13.10 5.01
N ASN A 149 7.76 12.81 6.17
CA ASN A 149 7.14 13.06 7.47
C ASN A 149 7.31 14.51 7.94
N ALA A 150 7.04 15.48 7.06
CA ALA A 150 7.28 16.90 7.32
C ALA A 150 6.35 17.48 8.40
N MET A 151 5.15 16.92 8.55
CA MET A 151 4.19 17.33 9.57
C MET A 151 4.39 16.70 10.96
N ALA A 152 5.43 15.87 11.16
CA ALA A 152 5.71 15.28 12.47
C ALA A 152 5.91 16.34 13.56
N CYS A 153 6.60 17.44 13.23
CA CYS A 153 6.81 18.57 14.12
C CYS A 153 5.50 19.28 14.54
N PHE A 154 4.43 19.10 13.76
CA PHE A 154 3.11 19.66 14.02
C PHE A 154 2.13 18.61 14.58
N GLY A 155 2.62 17.46 15.01
CA GLY A 155 1.84 16.41 15.66
C GLY A 155 1.20 15.38 14.72
N VAL A 156 1.47 15.42 13.41
CA VAL A 156 1.01 14.41 12.45
C VAL A 156 2.19 13.57 12.02
N ASP A 157 2.30 12.37 12.60
CA ASP A 157 3.42 11.45 12.39
C ASP A 157 2.99 10.20 11.60
N PHE A 158 3.74 9.90 10.55
CA PHE A 158 3.59 8.69 9.72
C PHE A 158 4.53 7.55 10.13
N SER A 159 5.41 7.75 11.10
CA SER A 159 6.34 6.73 11.60
C SER A 159 5.57 5.56 12.21
N GLY A 160 5.98 4.33 11.87
CA GLY A 160 5.33 3.11 12.33
C GLY A 160 3.93 2.88 11.77
N ARG A 161 3.55 3.59 10.69
CA ARG A 161 2.32 3.31 9.95
C ARG A 161 2.68 2.75 8.58
N ASP A 162 1.96 1.72 8.18
CA ASP A 162 2.09 1.14 6.85
C ASP A 162 0.88 1.50 5.99
N ALA A 163 1.15 1.65 4.69
CA ALA A 163 0.13 1.76 3.68
C ALA A 163 -0.09 0.38 3.06
N ILE A 164 -1.30 -0.12 3.26
CA ILE A 164 -1.72 -1.45 2.84
C ILE A 164 -2.60 -1.31 1.61
N MET A 165 -2.32 -2.10 0.58
CA MET A 165 -3.13 -2.14 -0.62
C MET A 165 -3.30 -3.57 -1.11
N THR A 166 -4.56 -3.96 -1.26
CA THR A 166 -4.93 -5.32 -1.63
C THR A 166 -5.63 -5.34 -2.98
N SER A 167 -5.22 -6.25 -3.85
CA SER A 167 -5.85 -6.51 -5.14
C SER A 167 -6.28 -7.97 -5.24
N LEU A 168 -7.50 -8.20 -5.72
CA LEU A 168 -8.07 -9.54 -5.91
C LEU A 168 -8.26 -9.80 -7.41
N PHE A 169 -7.77 -10.95 -7.87
CA PHE A 169 -7.94 -11.45 -9.23
C PHE A 169 -8.49 -12.85 -9.23
N ARG A 170 -9.18 -13.20 -10.32
CA ARG A 170 -9.61 -14.58 -10.58
C ARG A 170 -8.37 -15.40 -10.96
N HIS A 171 -8.23 -16.59 -10.39
CA HIS A 171 -7.15 -17.51 -10.74
C HIS A 171 -7.50 -18.23 -12.05
N GLU A 172 -6.65 -18.11 -13.08
CA GLU A 172 -6.93 -18.66 -14.41
C GLU A 172 -6.32 -20.05 -14.64
N ARG A 173 -5.31 -20.44 -13.84
CA ARG A 173 -4.53 -21.68 -14.03
C ARG A 173 -4.77 -22.79 -13.00
N SER A 174 -5.90 -22.79 -12.31
CA SER A 174 -6.27 -23.89 -11.40
C SER A 174 -6.33 -25.22 -12.17
N ARG A 175 -5.30 -26.07 -12.08
CA ARG A 175 -5.42 -27.47 -12.51
C ARG A 175 -6.33 -28.17 -11.54
N ILE A 176 -7.62 -28.18 -11.84
CA ILE A 176 -8.45 -29.32 -11.45
C ILE A 176 -7.92 -30.46 -12.32
N ASN A 177 -7.05 -31.31 -11.76
CA ASN A 177 -6.74 -32.60 -12.40
C ASN A 177 -8.11 -33.21 -12.74
N PRO A 178 -8.43 -33.54 -14.01
CA PRO A 178 -9.64 -34.28 -14.29
C PRO A 178 -9.51 -35.56 -13.50
N ILE A 179 -10.33 -35.72 -12.46
CA ILE A 179 -10.44 -36.95 -11.71
C ILE A 179 -10.62 -38.03 -12.77
N VAL A 180 -9.65 -38.94 -12.87
CA VAL A 180 -9.80 -40.16 -13.64
C VAL A 180 -10.94 -40.89 -12.96
N VAL A 181 -12.16 -40.68 -13.45
CA VAL A 181 -13.32 -41.49 -13.09
C VAL A 181 -13.00 -42.85 -13.68
N ASN A 182 -12.33 -43.70 -12.90
CA ASN A 182 -12.19 -45.10 -13.24
C ASN A 182 -13.60 -45.69 -13.29
N PRO A 183 -13.99 -46.33 -14.41
CA PRO A 183 -15.33 -46.89 -14.60
C PRO A 183 -15.67 -48.00 -13.61
#